data_AF-A0A848I8P8-F1
#
_entry.id   AF-A0A848I8P8-F1
#
_cell.length_a   1.000
_cell.length_b   1.000
_cell.length_c   1.000
_cell.angle_alpha   90.00
_cell.angle_beta   90.00
_cell.angle_gamma   90.00
#
_symmetry.space_group_name_H-M   'P 1'
#
loop_
_entity.id
_entity.type
_entity.pdbx_description
1 polymer ?
#
loop_
_entity_poly.entity_id
_entity_poly.type
_entity_poly.pdbx_seq_one_letter_code
_entity_poly.pdbx_strand_id
1 'polypeptide(L)'
;MKIRFIDNGNLASWLRLTLIVIGIELAFIALEFELPVLWARVFLLVGFLSVLVGGMTSRAKLLNIKPFDNSYKKARESYKTEDDKQDEVK
;
A
#
# COMPACT_ATOMS: atom_id res chain seq x y z
N MET A 1 -2.00 9.97 20.52
CA MET A 1 -1.42 9.93 19.15
C MET A 1 -2.48 9.43 18.18
N LYS A 2 -2.74 10.13 17.06
CA LYS A 2 -3.69 9.69 16.04
C LYS A 2 -2.94 8.86 15.00
N ILE A 3 -3.25 7.57 14.90
CA ILE A 3 -2.59 6.66 13.95
C ILE A 3 -2.98 7.08 12.53
N ARG A 4 -1.97 7.41 11.71
CA ARG A 4 -2.15 7.74 10.29
C ARG A 4 -1.72 6.55 9.45
N PHE A 5 -2.64 6.03 8.64
CA PHE A 5 -2.38 4.91 7.72
C PHE A 5 -1.70 5.37 6.41
N ILE A 6 -1.95 6.61 5.98
CA ILE A 6 -1.35 7.22 4.80
C ILE A 6 -0.46 8.37 5.24
N ASP A 7 0.78 8.34 4.77
CA ASP A 7 1.78 9.37 5.00
C ASP A 7 2.47 9.75 3.69
N ASN A 8 2.39 11.05 3.35
CA ASN A 8 2.97 11.63 2.14
C ASN A 8 2.60 10.84 0.87
N GLY A 9 1.31 10.52 0.71
CA GLY A 9 0.74 9.87 -0.48
C GLY A 9 1.09 8.39 -0.66
N ASN A 10 1.69 7.74 0.33
CA ASN A 10 1.94 6.29 0.38
C ASN A 10 1.52 5.74 1.75
N LEU A 11 1.51 4.43 1.93
CA LEU A 11 1.32 3.80 3.23
C LEU A 11 2.37 4.29 4.24
N ALA A 12 1.93 4.52 5.47
CA ALA A 12 2.79 4.96 6.55
C ALA A 12 3.96 3.98 6.79
N SER A 13 5.12 4.49 7.18
CA SER A 13 6.33 3.65 7.32
C SER A 13 6.16 2.52 8.33
N TRP A 14 5.50 2.80 9.45
CA TRP A 14 5.18 1.80 10.46
C TRP A 14 4.28 0.70 9.88
N LEU A 15 3.25 1.07 9.11
CA LEU A 15 2.31 0.12 8.51
C LEU A 15 3.00 -0.81 7.50
N ARG A 16 3.90 -0.27 6.68
CA ARG A 16 4.71 -1.05 5.73
C ARG A 16 5.58 -2.08 6.44
N LEU A 17 6.24 -1.67 7.53
CA LEU A 17 7.06 -2.56 8.34
C LEU A 17 6.22 -3.63 9.04
N THR A 18 5.07 -3.27 9.63
CA THR A 18 4.20 -4.24 10.28
C THR A 18 3.67 -5.29 9.32
N LEU A 19 3.33 -4.92 8.07
CA LEU A 19 2.90 -5.87 7.05
C LEU A 19 3.99 -6.91 6.73
N ILE A 20 5.25 -6.47 6.66
CA ILE A 20 6.39 -7.37 6.41
C ILE A 20 6.59 -8.30 7.61
N VAL A 21 6.60 -7.75 8.84
CA VAL A 21 6.81 -8.54 10.06
C VAL A 21 5.71 -9.58 10.24
N ILE A 22 4.44 -9.17 10.15
CA ILE A 22 3.29 -10.09 10.25
C ILE A 22 3.36 -11.15 9.15
N GLY A 23 3.72 -10.76 7.92
CA GLY A 23 3.81 -11.71 6.83
C GLY A 23 4.87 -12.78 7.03
N ILE A 24 6.03 -12.42 7.59
CA ILE A 24 7.09 -13.36 7.96
C ILE A 24 6.64 -14.26 9.12
N GLU A 25 5.98 -13.70 10.12
CA GLU A 25 5.47 -14.43 11.28
C GLU A 25 4.42 -15.48 10.86
N LEU A 26 3.51 -15.12 9.95
CA LEU A 26 2.54 -16.06 9.39
C LEU A 26 3.21 -17.19 8.60
N ALA A 27 4.26 -16.89 7.84
CA ALA A 27 5.02 -17.91 7.14
C ALA A 27 5.74 -18.84 8.12
N PHE A 28 6.32 -18.31 9.21
CA PHE A 28 6.93 -19.11 10.27
C PHE A 28 5.90 -20.03 10.94
N ILE A 29 4.72 -19.49 11.29
CA ILE A 29 3.64 -20.27 11.89
C ILE A 29 3.19 -21.41 10.97
N ALA A 30 3.07 -21.13 9.67
CA ALA A 30 2.64 -22.12 8.68
C ALA A 30 3.65 -23.27 8.48
N LEU A 31 4.93 -23.04 8.76
CA LEU A 31 6.01 -24.01 8.55
C LEU A 31 6.38 -24.79 9.82
N GLU A 32 6.39 -24.13 10.98
CA GLU A 32 6.87 -24.73 12.23
C GLU A 32 5.76 -25.43 13.03
N PHE A 33 4.51 -24.99 12.92
CA PHE A 33 3.40 -25.57 13.67
C PHE A 33 2.68 -26.64 12.85
N GLU A 34 2.28 -27.73 13.50
CA GLU A 34 1.47 -28.80 12.91
C GLU A 34 0.02 -28.34 12.69
N LEU A 35 -0.17 -27.52 11.65
CA LEU A 35 -1.47 -27.05 11.22
C LEU A 35 -2.06 -28.00 10.16
N PRO A 36 -3.39 -28.14 10.09
CA PRO A 36 -4.02 -28.83 8.97
C PRO A 36 -3.58 -28.19 7.64
N VAL A 37 -3.33 -29.02 6.63
CA VAL A 37 -2.73 -28.61 5.34
C VAL A 37 -3.43 -27.39 4.71
N LEU A 38 -4.75 -27.31 4.81
CA LEU A 38 -5.51 -26.17 4.28
C LEU A 38 -5.14 -24.86 5.00
N TRP A 39 -5.05 -24.86 6.33
CA TRP A 39 -4.73 -23.68 7.13
C TRP A 39 -3.28 -23.26 6.96
N ALA A 40 -2.34 -24.21 6.91
CA ALA A 40 -0.94 -23.92 6.62
C ALA A 40 -0.80 -23.19 5.26
N ARG A 41 -1.49 -23.66 4.21
CA ARG A 41 -1.49 -23.01 2.89
C ARG A 41 -2.08 -21.60 2.94
N VAL A 42 -3.19 -21.40 3.65
CA VAL A 42 -3.81 -20.08 3.80
C VAL A 42 -2.85 -19.12 4.49
N PHE A 43 -2.23 -19.51 5.60
CA PHE A 43 -1.29 -18.65 6.31
C PHE A 43 -0.05 -18.32 5.47
N LEU A 44 0.48 -19.30 4.72
CA LEU A 44 1.62 -19.06 3.83
C LEU A 44 1.25 -18.05 2.73
N LEU A 45 0.08 -18.19 2.09
CA LEU A 45 -0.38 -17.28 1.04
C LEU A 45 -0.67 -15.87 1.57
N VAL A 46 -1.36 -15.76 2.71
CA VAL A 46 -1.65 -14.46 3.34
C VAL A 46 -0.36 -13.79 3.82
N GLY A 47 0.56 -14.56 4.39
CA GLY A 47 1.86 -14.07 4.81
C GLY A 47 2.67 -13.55 3.63
N PHE A 48 2.73 -14.33 2.55
CA PHE A 48 3.38 -13.93 1.30
C PHE A 48 2.81 -12.63 0.72
N LEU A 49 1.48 -12.53 0.59
CA LEU A 49 0.83 -11.31 0.09
C LEU A 49 1.11 -10.11 1.00
N SER A 50 1.13 -10.30 2.31
CA SER A 50 1.41 -9.24 3.28
C SER A 50 2.84 -8.70 3.12
N VAL A 51 3.84 -9.59 3.03
CA VAL A 51 5.24 -9.21 2.74
C VAL A 51 5.34 -8.51 1.39
N LEU A 52 4.66 -9.02 0.37
CA LEU A 52 4.68 -8.45 -0.98
C LEU A 52 4.13 -7.02 -0.98
N VAL A 53 2.97 -6.77 -0.37
CA VAL A 53 2.39 -5.42 -0.28
C VAL A 53 3.29 -4.49 0.53
N GLY A 54 3.77 -4.92 1.71
CA GLY A 54 4.67 -4.11 2.53
C GLY A 54 5.99 -3.78 1.83
N GLY A 55 6.59 -4.76 1.14
CA GLY A 55 7.83 -4.62 0.38
C GLY A 55 7.67 -3.71 -0.84
N MET A 56 6.63 -3.92 -1.65
CA MET A 56 6.38 -3.12 -2.85
C MET A 56 6.07 -1.66 -2.51
N THR A 57 5.25 -1.41 -1.48
CA THR A 57 4.98 -0.04 -1.02
C THR A 57 6.21 0.61 -0.39
N SER A 58 7.11 -0.18 0.22
CA SER A 58 8.42 0.29 0.65
C SER A 58 9.30 0.74 -0.51
N ARG A 59 9.41 -0.07 -1.57
CA ARG A 59 10.12 0.29 -2.81
C ARG A 59 9.50 1.50 -3.50
N ALA A 60 8.17 1.59 -3.57
CA ALA A 60 7.47 2.73 -4.14
C ALA A 60 7.87 4.04 -3.43
N LYS A 61 8.06 4.02 -2.11
CA LYS A 61 8.52 5.21 -1.37
C LYS A 61 9.94 5.63 -1.76
N LEU A 62 10.85 4.67 -1.97
CA LEU A 62 12.21 4.96 -2.43
C LEU A 62 12.22 5.59 -3.83
N LEU A 63 11.28 5.18 -4.67
CA LEU A 63 11.08 5.75 -6.01
C LEU A 63 10.23 7.03 -6.02
N ASN A 64 9.90 7.59 -4.84
CA ASN A 64 9.01 8.75 -4.69
C ASN A 64 7.62 8.59 -5.35
N ILE A 65 7.16 7.36 -5.55
CA ILE A 65 5.83 7.07 -6.05
C ILE A 65 4.83 7.27 -4.92
N LYS A 66 3.82 8.10 -5.18
CA LYS A 66 2.78 8.49 -4.21
C LYS A 66 1.39 8.14 -4.74
N PRO A 67 0.98 6.86 -4.68
CA PRO A 67 -0.27 6.41 -5.31
C PRO A 67 -1.54 7.04 -4.70
N PHE A 68 -1.47 7.56 -3.47
CA PHE A 68 -2.59 8.20 -2.78
C PHE A 68 -2.44 9.73 -2.69
N ASP A 69 -1.49 10.32 -3.42
CA ASP A 69 -1.37 11.77 -3.50
C ASP A 69 -2.30 12.34 -4.57
N ASN A 70 -2.79 13.55 -4.33
CA ASN A 70 -3.72 14.24 -5.21
C ASN A 70 -3.01 15.17 -6.20
N SER A 71 -1.67 15.13 -6.27
CA SER A 71 -0.86 15.96 -7.16
C SER A 71 -1.22 15.76 -8.63
N TYR A 72 -1.66 14.55 -9.01
CA TYR A 72 -2.16 14.26 -10.35
C TYR A 72 -3.36 15.16 -10.73
N LYS A 73 -4.26 15.50 -9.79
CA LYS A 73 -5.37 16.41 -10.08
C LYS A 73 -4.87 17.81 -10.43
N LYS A 74 -3.87 18.32 -9.72
CA LYS A 74 -3.23 19.62 -10.04
C LYS A 74 -2.54 19.58 -11.41
N ALA A 75 -1.84 18.49 -11.73
CA ALA A 75 -1.23 18.32 -13.05
C ALA A 75 -2.31 18.31 -14.15
N ARG A 76 -3.41 17.59 -13.95
CA ARG A 76 -4.55 17.57 -14.88
C ARG A 76 -5.19 18.96 -15.06
N GLU A 77 -5.41 19.69 -13.98
CA GLU A 77 -5.95 21.05 -14.03
C GLU A 77 -5.03 22.03 -14.76
N SER A 78 -3.71 21.84 -14.72
CA SER A 78 -2.75 22.67 -15.47
C SER A 78 -2.87 22.52 -16.99
N TYR A 79 -3.44 21.40 -17.46
CA TYR A 79 -3.70 21.16 -18.88
C TYR A 79 -5.07 21.67 -19.35
N LYS A 80 -5.97 22.09 -18.44
CA LYS A 80 -7.26 22.67 -18.82
C LYS A 80 -7.04 24.04 -19.47
N THR A 81 -7.43 24.19 -20.73
CA THR A 81 -7.48 25.46 -21.46
C THR A 81 -8.59 26.36 -20.89
N GLU A 82 -8.58 27.66 -21.23
CA GLU A 82 -9.59 28.59 -20.69
C GLU A 82 -11.02 28.26 -21.15
N ASP A 83 -11.18 27.66 -22.34
CA ASP A 83 -12.48 27.17 -22.84
C ASP A 83 -13.04 26.02 -21.97
N ASP A 84 -12.21 25.04 -21.58
CA ASP A 84 -12.61 23.92 -20.72
C ASP A 84 -13.06 24.36 -19.31
N LYS A 85 -12.67 25.56 -18.87
CA LYS A 85 -13.02 26.11 -17.55
C LYS A 85 -14.36 26.85 -17.54
N GLN A 86 -14.82 27.36 -18.68
CA GLN A 86 -16.11 28.06 -18.78
C GLN A 86 -17.30 27.10 -18.87
N ASP A 87 -17.10 25.90 -19.42
CA ASP A 87 -18.15 24.88 -19.56
C ASP A 87 -18.45 24.10 -18.25
N GLU A 88 -17.54 24.08 -17.26
CA GLU A 88 -17.79 23.48 -15.94
C GLU A 88 -18.60 24.38 -14.98
N VAL A 89 -18.85 25.65 -15.34
CA VAL A 89 -19.49 26.67 -14.46
C VAL A 89 -20.96 26.94 -14.84
N LYS A 90 -21.52 26.25 -15.83
CA LYS A 90 -22.95 26.26 -16.16
C LYS A 90 -23.66 25.04 -15.61
#